data_AF-A0A450SP64-F1
#
_entry.id   AF-A0A450SP64-F1
#
_cell.length_a   1.000
_cell.length_b   1.000
_cell.length_c   1.000
_cell.angle_alpha   90.00
_cell.angle_beta   90.00
_cell.angle_gamma   90.00
#
_symmetry.space_group_name_H-M   'P 1'
#
loop_
_entity.id
_entity.type
_entity.pdbx_description
1 polymer ?
#
loop_
_entity_poly.entity_id
_entity_poly.type
_entity_poly.pdbx_seq_one_letter_code
_entity_poly.pdbx_strand_id
1 'polypeptide(L)' 'MLGVKKVSHHKDYILYVELTNDMKGYFDVSPYLDKGIFVQLKNIEYLKMVKPDTCGICWPKGHDFSADTIEYEIRNHV' A
#
# COMPACT_ATOMS: atom_id res chain seq x y z
N MET A 1 -1.52 -8.91 -15.69
CA MET A 1 -1.20 -8.94 -14.26
C MET A 1 -1.46 -7.56 -13.70
N LEU A 2 -2.18 -7.46 -12.58
CA LEU A 2 -2.48 -6.18 -11.96
C LEU A 2 -1.21 -5.61 -11.31
N GLY A 3 -1.01 -4.30 -11.40
CA GLY A 3 0.16 -3.63 -10.86
C GLY A 3 -0.19 -2.22 -10.37
N VAL A 4 0.81 -1.50 -9.86
CA VAL A 4 0.65 -0.14 -9.34
C VAL A 4 1.32 0.86 -10.27
N LYS A 5 0.54 1.81 -10.80
CA LYS A 5 1.06 2.94 -11.59
C LYS A 5 1.68 4.01 -10.69
N LYS A 6 1.01 4.30 -9.57
CA LYS A 6 1.40 5.37 -8.65
C LYS A 6 1.02 5.03 -7.22
N VAL A 7 1.88 5.38 -6.28
CA VAL A 7 1.57 5.37 -4.85
C VAL A 7 2.16 6.61 -4.20
N SER A 8 1.44 7.17 -3.23
CA SER A 8 1.94 8.26 -2.38
C SER A 8 1.31 8.18 -1.01
N HIS A 9 2.06 8.57 0.01
CA HIS A 9 1.50 8.81 1.34
C HIS A 9 0.39 9.88 1.26
N HIS A 10 -0.74 9.63 1.92
CA HIS A 10 -1.85 10.58 1.99
C HIS A 10 -1.93 11.23 3.38
N LYS A 11 -2.23 10.44 4.41
CA LYS A 11 -2.35 10.88 5.80
C LYS A 11 -2.23 9.68 6.73
N ASP A 12 -1.62 9.85 7.90
CA ASP A 12 -1.49 8.79 8.90
C ASP A 12 -0.94 7.51 8.27
N TYR A 13 -1.66 6.38 8.35
CA TYR A 13 -1.29 5.11 7.73
C TYR A 13 -2.02 4.84 6.42
N ILE A 14 -2.57 5.88 5.79
CA ILE A 14 -3.33 5.80 4.54
C ILE A 14 -2.42 6.17 3.37
N LEU A 15 -2.43 5.31 2.36
CA LEU A 15 -1.75 5.51 1.09
C LEU A 15 -2.77 5.78 -0.02
N TYR A 16 -2.49 6.73 -0.89
CA TYR A 16 -3.19 6.85 -2.16
C TYR A 16 -2.51 5.92 -3.17
N VAL A 17 -3.30 5.09 -3.87
CA VAL A 17 -2.81 4.15 -4.88
C VAL A 17 -3.60 4.30 -6.17
N GLU A 18 -2.89 4.23 -7.29
CA GLU A 18 -3.44 4.12 -8.64
C GLU A 18 -2.92 2.83 -9.28
N LEU A 19 -3.84 1.96 -9.68
CA LEU A 19 -3.58 0.66 -10.27
C LEU A 19 -3.50 0.73 -11.79
N THR A 20 -2.92 -0.31 -12.40
CA THR A 20 -2.75 -0.36 -13.86
C THR A 20 -4.06 -0.42 -14.65
N ASN A 21 -5.16 -0.84 -14.00
CA ASN A 21 -6.51 -0.88 -14.56
C ASN A 21 -7.32 0.41 -14.32
N ASP A 22 -6.65 1.53 -14.04
CA ASP A 22 -7.24 2.86 -13.80
C ASP A 22 -8.09 2.98 -12.52
N MET A 23 -8.15 1.92 -11.70
CA MET A 23 -8.69 2.01 -10.35
C MET A 23 -7.76 2.82 -9.46
N LYS A 24 -8.35 3.72 -8.68
CA LYS A 24 -7.66 4.55 -7.70
C LYS A 24 -8.42 4.59 -6.40
N GLY A 25 -7.70 4.69 -5.30
CA GLY A 25 -8.32 4.70 -3.99
C GLY A 25 -7.33 4.92 -2.85
N TYR A 26 -7.89 4.85 -1.65
CA TYR A 26 -7.13 4.94 -0.41
C TYR A 26 -6.98 3.54 0.18
N PHE A 27 -5.74 3.18 0.51
CA PHE A 27 -5.40 1.92 1.14
C PHE A 27 -4.95 2.20 2.57
N ASP A 28 -5.71 1.69 3.55
CA ASP A 28 -5.40 1.82 4.97
C ASP A 28 -4.48 0.68 5.42
N VAL A 29 -3.26 1.04 5.85
CA VAL A 29 -2.26 0.10 6.33
C VAL A 29 -2.45 -0.21 7.83
N SER A 30 -3.26 0.58 8.55
CA SER A 30 -3.50 0.44 10.00
C SER A 30 -3.82 -0.99 10.45
N PRO A 31 -4.70 -1.76 9.76
CA PRO A 31 -5.05 -3.12 10.18
C PRO A 31 -3.89 -4.13 10.14
N TYR A 32 -2.78 -3.76 9.50
CA TYR A 32 -1.60 -4.60 9.32
C TYR A 32 -0.49 -4.27 10.32
N LEU A 33 -0.53 -3.11 10.98
CA LEU A 33 0.58 -2.60 11.78
C LEU A 33 0.94 -3.48 12.98
N ASP A 34 0.02 -4.30 13.49
CA ASP A 34 0.29 -5.24 14.58
C ASP A 34 0.62 -6.66 14.10
N LYS A 35 0.71 -6.87 12.78
CA LYS A 35 0.92 -8.19 12.18
C LYS A 35 2.36 -8.37 11.74
N GLY A 36 3.11 -9.15 12.52
CA GLY A 36 4.40 -9.71 12.11
C GLY A 36 5.39 -8.66 11.58
N ILE A 37 5.79 -8.81 10.31
CA ILE A 37 6.79 -7.93 9.68
C ILE A 37 6.31 -6.48 9.56
N PHE A 38 5.00 -6.24 9.44
CA PHE A 38 4.45 -4.90 9.17
C PHE A 38 4.51 -3.93 10.35
N VAL A 39 4.96 -4.36 11.53
CA VAL A 39 5.20 -3.48 12.69
C VAL A 39 6.14 -2.32 12.36
N GLN A 40 7.07 -2.50 11.41
CA GLN A 40 7.98 -1.43 10.98
C GLN A 40 7.26 -0.28 10.26
N LEU A 41 6.09 -0.53 9.68
CA LEU A 41 5.28 0.49 9.00
C LEU A 41 4.61 1.47 9.99
N LYS A 42 4.65 1.20 11.30
CA LYS A 42 4.27 2.18 12.34
C LYS A 42 5.14 3.43 12.32
N ASN A 43 6.37 3.32 11.81
CA ASN A 43 7.22 4.48 11.60
C ASN A 43 6.73 5.21 10.33
N ILE A 44 6.10 6.36 10.51
CA ILE A 44 5.56 7.19 9.42
C ILE A 44 6.62 7.58 8.40
N GLU A 45 7.86 7.88 8.82
CA GLU A 45 8.93 8.21 7.88
C GLU A 45 9.33 7.01 7.03
N TYR A 46 9.28 5.80 7.61
CA TYR A 46 9.47 4.57 6.84
C TYR A 46 8.28 4.29 5.93
N LEU A 47 7.04 4.48 6.39
CA LEU A 47 5.82 4.32 5.59
C LEU A 47 5.87 5.20 4.33
N LYS A 48 6.32 6.45 4.46
CA LYS A 48 6.49 7.38 3.33
C LYS A 48 7.49 6.92 2.27
N MET A 49 8.37 5.97 2.58
CA MET A 49 9.32 5.40 1.61
C MET A 49 8.69 4.40 0.65
N VAL A 50 7.37 4.22 0.70
CA VAL A 50 6.63 3.33 -0.21
C VAL A 50 6.91 3.67 -1.67
N LYS A 51 7.07 2.64 -2.49
CA LYS A 51 7.27 2.76 -3.94
C LYS A 51 6.42 1.75 -4.69
N PRO A 52 6.03 2.03 -5.94
CA PRO A 52 5.48 1.01 -6.82
C PRO A 52 6.52 -0.10 -7.03
N ASP A 53 6.03 -1.33 -7.08
CA ASP A 53 6.77 -2.50 -7.54
C ASP A 53 5.99 -3.17 -8.69
N THR A 54 6.65 -4.07 -9.41
CA THR A 54 6.15 -4.78 -10.58
C THR A 54 4.76 -5.40 -10.37
N CYS A 55 4.45 -5.83 -9.14
CA CYS A 55 3.23 -6.55 -8.78
C CYS A 55 2.45 -5.91 -7.62
N GLY A 56 2.80 -4.68 -7.21
CA GLY A 56 2.25 -4.10 -5.98
C GLY A 56 2.98 -2.85 -5.50
N ILE A 57 3.11 -2.69 -4.19
CA ILE A 57 3.93 -1.67 -3.55
C ILE A 57 4.95 -2.31 -2.63
N CYS A 58 6.11 -1.68 -2.46
CA CYS A 58 7.16 -2.18 -1.58
C CYS A 58 7.86 -1.08 -0.78
N TRP A 59 8.56 -1.51 0.27
CA TRP A 59 9.43 -0.69 1.10
C TRP A 59 10.89 -1.18 1.06
N PRO A 60 11.87 -0.33 1.43
CA PRO A 60 13.30 -0.67 1.33
C PRO A 60 13.75 -1.97 2.02
N LYS A 61 13.06 -2.39 3.09
CA LYS A 61 13.36 -3.66 3.79
C LYS A 61 12.50 -4.84 3.31
N GLY A 62 12.00 -4.78 2.07
CA GLY A 62 11.32 -5.89 1.42
C GLY A 62 9.91 -6.21 1.92
N HIS A 63 9.26 -5.27 2.61
CA HIS A 63 7.84 -5.42 2.95
C HIS A 63 7.04 -5.00 1.73
N ASP A 64 5.96 -5.70 1.42
CA ASP A 64 5.16 -5.45 0.24
C ASP A 64 3.67 -5.73 0.46
N PHE A 65 2.85 -5.13 -0.41
CA PHE A 65 1.46 -5.51 -0.61
C PHE A 65 1.23 -5.72 -2.10
N SER A 66 0.59 -6.81 -2.48
CA SER A 66 0.25 -7.07 -3.87
C SER A 66 -0.83 -6.11 -4.36
N ALA A 67 -0.84 -5.85 -5.67
CA ALA A 67 -1.86 -5.04 -6.31
C ALA A 67 -3.27 -5.62 -6.11
N ASP A 68 -3.41 -6.95 -6.06
CA ASP A 68 -4.69 -7.63 -5.82
C ASP A 68 -5.22 -7.37 -4.40
N THR A 69 -4.35 -7.39 -3.37
CA THR A 69 -4.75 -7.05 -1.99
C THR A 69 -5.22 -5.59 -1.92
N ILE A 70 -4.48 -4.68 -2.54
CA ILE A 70 -4.84 -3.26 -2.57
C ILE A 70 -6.19 -3.05 -3.26
N GLU A 71 -6.41 -3.71 -4.41
CA GLU A 71 -7.66 -3.61 -5.16
C GLU A 71 -8.86 -4.14 -4.36
N TYR A 72 -8.69 -5.28 -3.69
CA TYR A 72 -9.70 -5.85 -2.81
C TYR A 72 -10.07 -4.87 -1.69
N GLU A 73 -9.09 -4.30 -1.03
CA GLU A 73 -9.29 -3.36 0.09
C GLU A 73 -9.99 -2.08 -0.37
N ILE A 74 -9.56 -1.50 -1.51
CA ILE A 74 -10.21 -0.32 -2.10
C ILE A 74 -11.68 -0.60 -2.44
N ARG A 75 -12.02 -1.80 -2.92
CA ARG A 75 -13.40 -2.17 -3.29
C ARG A 75 -14.30 -2.48 -2.09
N ASN A 76 -13.76 -3.05 -1.02
CA ASN A 76 -14.57 -3.54 0.11
C ASN A 76 -14.70 -2.52 1.26
N HIS A 77 -13.98 -1.40 1.20
CA HIS A 77 -14.05 -0.33 2.20
C HIS A 77 -14.84 0.92 1.72
N VAL A 78 -15.97 0.70 1.02
CA VAL A 78 -16.96 1.75 0.68
C VAL A 78 -17.95 1.96 1.83
#